data_AF-A0A8D8F6H4-F1
#
_entry.id   AF-A0A8D8F6H4-F1
#
_cell.length_a   1.000
_cell.length_b   1.000
_cell.length_c   1.000
_cell.angle_alpha   90.00
_cell.angle_beta   90.00
_cell.angle_gamma   90.00
#
_symmetry.space_group_name_H-M   'P 1'
#
loop_
_entity.id
_entity.type
_entity.pdbx_description
1 polymer ?
#
loop_
_entity_poly.entity_id
_entity_poly.type
_entity_poly.pdbx_seq_one_letter_code
_entity_poly.pdbx_strand_id
1 'polypeptide(L)'
;MKLDKLDLEINEDEDDAAAEMEDIIAENSHLDDLYTRYRQRLRKSLFISGLGISILCCLVSIVLCQLQTAIVADLTMLGVAAVILCGILVALHFPVVMNSPLAALAFAMLTTGTIGAVAIAVGAQLAPLPLFALILGVHTMLPISWPVSVVLAVILCLVHIGYRLWGGVHDLPAYFFPQLLAELIFLASASVSGLYHRIMSDAAHIDAVDGTRTGIEQRVRLECEREQQEQLLLSVIPAYIAAEVKRSIMLKMADACQTAGGQSQTRFHEMHVQRHNNVSILYADIVNFTPLSEQLTASDLVKTLNELFGRFDQIAQENQCLRIKILGDCYYCVSGLPVSRPH
;
A
#
# COMPACT_ATOMS: atom_id res chain seq x y z
N MET A 1 -23.87 46.74 -11.48
CA MET A 1 -22.87 46.40 -12.53
C MET A 1 -21.45 46.18 -12.04
N LYS A 2 -20.90 46.97 -11.09
CA LYS A 2 -19.58 46.67 -10.46
C LYS A 2 -19.68 45.90 -9.13
N LEU A 3 -20.83 45.96 -8.45
CA LEU A 3 -21.11 45.10 -7.27
C LEU A 3 -21.51 43.68 -7.67
N ASP A 4 -22.41 43.50 -8.66
CA ASP A 4 -22.84 42.16 -9.11
C ASP A 4 -21.69 41.27 -9.58
N LYS A 5 -20.59 41.88 -10.09
CA LYS A 5 -19.41 41.13 -10.54
C LYS A 5 -18.54 40.64 -9.39
N LEU A 6 -18.48 41.39 -8.28
CA LEU A 6 -17.74 40.99 -7.09
C LEU A 6 -18.49 39.91 -6.31
N ASP A 7 -19.83 40.02 -6.23
CA ASP A 7 -20.67 39.04 -5.55
C ASP A 7 -20.72 37.69 -6.30
N LEU A 8 -20.51 37.71 -7.63
CA LEU A 8 -20.35 36.50 -8.46
C LEU A 8 -18.97 35.84 -8.30
N GLU A 9 -17.89 36.63 -8.25
CA GLU A 9 -16.52 36.12 -8.02
C GLU A 9 -16.37 35.54 -6.60
N ILE A 10 -17.00 36.15 -5.59
CA ILE A 10 -16.97 35.64 -4.21
C ILE A 10 -17.78 34.34 -4.06
N ASN A 11 -18.92 34.20 -4.75
CA ASN A 11 -19.70 32.95 -4.72
C ASN A 11 -19.00 31.80 -5.46
N GLU A 12 -18.31 32.06 -6.58
CA GLU A 12 -17.53 31.03 -7.28
C GLU A 12 -16.34 30.55 -6.42
N ASP A 13 -15.63 31.46 -5.74
CA ASP A 13 -14.54 31.10 -4.82
C ASP A 13 -15.04 30.32 -3.58
N GLU A 14 -16.26 30.61 -3.10
CA GLU A 14 -16.86 29.92 -1.94
C GLU A 14 -17.38 28.51 -2.30
N ASP A 15 -17.93 28.35 -3.52
CA ASP A 15 -18.36 27.05 -4.07
C ASP A 15 -17.16 26.15 -4.41
N ASP A 16 -16.07 26.70 -4.98
CA ASP A 16 -14.84 25.94 -5.25
C ASP A 16 -14.16 25.50 -3.94
N ALA A 17 -14.12 26.35 -2.92
CA ALA A 17 -13.59 25.99 -1.60
C ALA A 17 -14.44 24.93 -0.88
N ALA A 18 -15.77 24.95 -1.07
CA ALA A 18 -16.67 23.95 -0.53
C ALA A 18 -16.50 22.59 -1.22
N ALA A 19 -16.33 22.57 -2.55
CA ALA A 19 -16.06 21.37 -3.33
C ALA A 19 -14.71 20.73 -2.96
N GLU A 20 -13.66 21.54 -2.80
CA GLU A 20 -12.34 21.08 -2.38
C GLU A 20 -12.38 20.48 -0.96
N MET A 21 -13.14 21.08 -0.05
CA MET A 21 -13.35 20.56 1.31
C MET A 21 -14.11 19.23 1.31
N GLU A 22 -15.13 19.08 0.46
CA GLU A 22 -15.92 17.84 0.34
C GLU A 22 -15.08 16.69 -0.22
N ASP A 23 -14.21 16.97 -1.21
CA ASP A 23 -13.25 16.01 -1.74
C ASP A 23 -12.22 15.58 -0.69
N ILE A 24 -11.69 16.50 0.14
CA ILE A 24 -10.78 16.17 1.24
C ILE A 24 -11.47 15.29 2.30
N ILE A 25 -12.74 15.56 2.62
CA ILE A 25 -13.51 14.75 3.57
C ILE A 25 -13.76 13.35 2.99
N ALA A 26 -14.12 13.26 1.71
CA ALA A 26 -14.35 12.00 1.02
C ALA A 26 -13.05 11.16 0.97
N GLU A 27 -11.92 11.78 0.62
CA GLU A 27 -10.61 11.15 0.58
C GLU A 27 -10.21 10.60 1.95
N ASN A 28 -10.35 11.41 3.01
CA ASN A 28 -10.04 10.98 4.38
C ASN A 28 -10.93 9.81 4.84
N SER A 29 -12.22 9.85 4.51
CA SER A 29 -13.14 8.76 4.85
C SER A 29 -12.81 7.45 4.13
N HIS A 30 -12.38 7.53 2.87
CA HIS A 30 -11.95 6.39 2.08
C HIS A 30 -10.60 5.84 2.57
N LEU A 31 -9.70 6.72 3.03
CA LEU A 31 -8.44 6.34 3.65
C LEU A 31 -8.67 5.56 4.95
N ASP A 32 -9.61 6.00 5.78
CA ASP A 32 -10.00 5.31 7.02
C ASP A 32 -10.62 3.93 6.72
N ASP A 33 -11.45 3.80 5.70
CA ASP A 33 -12.01 2.51 5.28
C ASP A 33 -10.92 1.57 4.73
N LEU A 34 -10.00 2.07 3.90
CA LEU A 34 -8.84 1.30 3.44
C LEU A 34 -7.95 0.86 4.60
N TYR A 35 -7.70 1.75 5.57
CA TYR A 35 -6.93 1.47 6.77
C TYR A 35 -7.58 0.37 7.61
N THR A 36 -8.89 0.44 7.83
CA THR A 36 -9.62 -0.59 8.59
C THR A 36 -9.59 -1.95 7.87
N ARG A 37 -9.78 -1.98 6.55
CA ARG A 37 -9.69 -3.21 5.74
C ARG A 37 -8.28 -3.80 5.72
N TYR A 38 -7.25 -2.98 5.57
CA TYR A 38 -5.85 -3.41 5.61
C TYR A 38 -5.50 -4.00 6.98
N ARG A 39 -5.86 -3.29 8.06
CA ARG A 39 -5.71 -3.75 9.45
C ARG A 39 -6.43 -5.08 9.68
N GLN A 40 -7.63 -5.27 9.13
CA GLN A 40 -8.36 -6.53 9.22
C GLN A 40 -7.65 -7.68 8.49
N ARG A 41 -7.12 -7.46 7.27
CA ARG A 41 -6.39 -8.50 6.53
C ARG A 41 -5.09 -8.91 7.22
N LEU A 42 -4.35 -7.95 7.74
CA LEU A 42 -3.07 -8.21 8.39
C LEU A 42 -3.27 -8.94 9.73
N ARG A 43 -4.30 -8.54 10.50
CA ARG A 43 -4.70 -9.26 11.73
C ARG A 43 -5.18 -10.68 11.42
N LYS A 44 -5.92 -10.90 10.32
CA LYS A 44 -6.27 -12.25 9.85
C LYS A 44 -5.01 -13.07 9.57
N SER A 45 -4.01 -12.50 8.89
CA SER A 45 -2.75 -13.21 8.59
C SER A 45 -1.96 -13.59 9.83
N LEU A 46 -1.80 -12.66 10.78
CA LEU A 46 -1.10 -12.90 12.06
C LEU A 46 -1.84 -13.94 12.92
N PHE A 47 -3.18 -13.88 12.92
CA PHE A 47 -4.02 -14.83 13.64
C PHE A 47 -3.95 -16.24 13.01
N ILE A 48 -3.93 -16.34 11.68
CA ILE A 48 -3.77 -17.61 10.95
C ILE A 48 -2.41 -18.24 11.25
N SER A 49 -1.32 -17.47 11.26
CA SER A 49 0.00 -17.99 11.61
C SER A 49 0.08 -18.42 13.08
N GLY A 50 -0.48 -17.64 14.00
CA GLY A 50 -0.57 -17.99 15.42
C GLY A 50 -1.39 -19.25 15.68
N LEU A 51 -2.51 -19.42 14.97
CA LEU A 51 -3.36 -20.61 15.03
C LEU A 51 -2.61 -21.85 14.51
N GLY A 52 -1.87 -21.73 13.41
CA GLY A 52 -1.02 -22.80 12.90
C GLY A 52 0.04 -23.26 13.89
N ILE A 53 0.71 -22.31 14.56
CA ILE A 53 1.71 -22.60 15.60
C ILE A 53 1.04 -23.27 16.81
N SER A 54 -0.12 -22.78 17.25
CA SER A 54 -0.87 -23.37 18.36
C SER A 54 -1.27 -24.81 18.07
N ILE A 55 -1.81 -25.11 16.88
CA ILE A 55 -2.17 -26.48 16.48
C ILE A 55 -0.94 -27.39 16.50
N LEU A 56 0.19 -26.93 15.96
CA LEU A 56 1.44 -27.68 15.97
C LEU A 56 1.92 -27.99 17.39
N CYS A 57 1.91 -27.01 18.29
CA CYS A 57 2.25 -27.20 19.71
C CYS A 57 1.30 -28.18 20.42
N CYS A 58 0.00 -28.15 20.10
CA CYS A 58 -0.98 -29.09 20.64
C CYS A 58 -0.69 -30.53 20.18
N LEU A 59 -0.41 -30.72 18.90
CA LEU A 59 -0.04 -32.03 18.34
C LEU A 59 1.26 -32.57 18.99
N VAL A 60 2.28 -31.73 19.15
CA VAL A 60 3.52 -32.09 19.83
C VAL A 60 3.27 -32.48 21.29
N SER A 61 2.42 -31.73 22.01
CA SER A 61 2.08 -32.03 23.41
C SER A 61 1.33 -33.36 23.56
N ILE A 62 0.44 -33.68 22.62
CA ILE A 62 -0.27 -34.97 22.57
C ILE A 62 0.71 -36.11 22.29
N VAL A 63 1.68 -35.92 21.38
CA VAL A 63 2.71 -36.95 21.08
C VAL A 63 3.63 -37.18 22.27
N LEU A 64 4.05 -36.12 22.97
CA LEU A 64 4.85 -36.23 24.20
C LEU A 64 4.08 -36.94 25.32
N CYS A 65 2.75 -36.74 25.40
CA CYS A 65 1.88 -37.46 26.32
C CYS A 65 1.83 -38.97 26.06
N GLN A 66 1.85 -39.39 24.81
CA GLN A 66 1.86 -40.80 24.45
C GLN A 66 3.20 -41.48 24.82
N LEU A 67 4.28 -40.71 25.02
CA LEU A 67 5.61 -41.22 25.35
C LEU A 67 5.86 -41.38 26.86
N GLN A 68 5.11 -40.67 27.72
CA GLN A 68 5.33 -40.61 29.17
C GLN A 68 4.11 -41.14 29.94
N THR A 69 4.11 -42.44 30.28
CA THR A 69 2.96 -43.15 30.90
C THR A 69 2.66 -42.80 32.37
N ALA A 70 3.45 -41.94 33.01
CA ALA A 70 3.37 -41.69 34.46
C ALA A 70 2.46 -40.52 34.89
N ILE A 71 1.98 -39.67 33.96
CA ILE A 71 1.20 -38.45 34.29
C ILE A 71 -0.02 -38.33 33.36
N VAL A 72 -0.89 -39.34 33.36
CA VAL A 72 -2.01 -39.43 32.40
C VAL A 72 -3.14 -38.44 32.71
N ALA A 73 -3.37 -38.07 33.98
CA ALA A 73 -4.50 -37.24 34.38
C ALA A 73 -4.32 -35.73 34.05
N ASP A 74 -3.18 -35.14 34.39
CA ASP A 74 -2.93 -33.71 34.13
C ASP A 74 -2.70 -33.41 32.64
N LEU A 75 -2.13 -34.37 31.91
CA LEU A 75 -1.78 -34.22 30.52
C LEU A 75 -2.97 -34.45 29.57
N THR A 76 -3.94 -35.28 29.96
CA THR A 76 -5.22 -35.41 29.23
C THR A 76 -6.10 -34.18 29.40
N MET A 77 -6.11 -33.53 30.56
CA MET A 77 -6.79 -32.25 30.77
C MET A 77 -6.19 -31.12 29.92
N LEU A 78 -4.87 -31.07 29.79
CA LEU A 78 -4.19 -30.11 28.90
C LEU A 78 -4.52 -30.37 27.42
N GLY A 79 -4.61 -31.64 27.00
CA GLY A 79 -4.99 -32.02 25.64
C GLY A 79 -6.44 -31.68 25.28
N VAL A 80 -7.40 -31.95 26.18
CA VAL A 80 -8.81 -31.59 25.98
C VAL A 80 -8.98 -30.08 25.92
N ALA A 81 -8.28 -29.34 26.76
CA ALA A 81 -8.28 -27.90 26.74
C ALA A 81 -7.69 -27.29 25.47
N ALA A 82 -6.61 -27.87 24.96
CA ALA A 82 -6.01 -27.52 23.67
C ALA A 82 -6.99 -27.72 22.50
N VAL A 83 -7.80 -28.78 22.53
CA VAL A 83 -8.85 -29.05 21.53
C VAL A 83 -10.00 -28.04 21.63
N ILE A 84 -10.44 -27.68 22.85
CA ILE A 84 -11.45 -26.64 23.08
C ILE A 84 -10.94 -25.28 22.59
N LEU A 85 -9.69 -24.93 22.90
CA LEU A 85 -9.01 -23.73 22.42
C LEU A 85 -8.93 -23.69 20.89
N CYS A 86 -8.55 -24.81 20.27
CA CYS A 86 -8.48 -24.93 18.82
C CYS A 86 -9.86 -24.76 18.16
N GLY A 87 -10.91 -25.39 18.72
CA GLY A 87 -12.29 -25.23 18.24
C GLY A 87 -12.79 -23.79 18.33
N ILE A 88 -12.43 -23.08 19.40
CA ILE A 88 -12.77 -21.67 19.62
C ILE A 88 -11.98 -20.75 18.67
N LEU A 89 -10.70 -21.03 18.40
CA LEU A 89 -9.87 -20.30 17.44
C LEU A 89 -10.32 -20.53 15.99
N VAL A 90 -10.83 -21.72 15.66
CA VAL A 90 -11.44 -22.00 14.35
C VAL A 90 -12.79 -21.30 14.21
N ALA A 91 -13.58 -21.16 15.28
CA ALA A 91 -14.83 -20.40 15.26
C ALA A 91 -14.60 -18.89 15.00
N LEU A 92 -13.45 -18.34 15.40
CA LEU A 92 -13.01 -16.97 15.07
C LEU A 92 -12.75 -16.74 13.57
N HIS A 93 -12.68 -17.80 12.76
CA HIS A 93 -12.57 -17.70 11.30
C HIS A 93 -13.89 -17.28 10.63
N PHE A 94 -15.03 -17.38 11.31
CA PHE A 94 -16.31 -17.01 10.72
C PHE A 94 -16.37 -15.47 10.50
N PRO A 95 -16.59 -15.01 9.26
CA PRO A 95 -16.53 -13.59 8.89
C PRO A 95 -17.56 -12.72 9.64
N VAL A 96 -18.61 -13.33 10.19
CA VAL A 96 -19.65 -12.68 10.98
C VAL A 96 -19.11 -12.08 12.30
N VAL A 97 -18.10 -12.71 12.91
CA VAL A 97 -17.49 -12.25 14.17
C VAL A 97 -16.61 -11.02 13.95
N MET A 98 -15.99 -10.91 12.77
CA MET A 98 -15.10 -9.79 12.43
C MET A 98 -15.83 -8.54 11.95
N ASN A 99 -17.07 -8.67 11.50
CA ASN A 99 -17.85 -7.55 10.95
C ASN A 99 -18.61 -6.74 12.01
N SER A 100 -18.82 -7.29 13.22
CA SER A 100 -19.50 -6.57 14.30
C SER A 100 -18.64 -6.50 15.57
N PRO A 101 -18.47 -5.30 16.17
CA PRO A 101 -17.62 -5.13 17.36
C PRO A 101 -18.17 -5.88 18.58
N LEU A 102 -19.49 -6.05 18.66
CA LEU A 102 -20.15 -6.77 19.74
C LEU A 102 -19.90 -8.28 19.67
N ALA A 103 -19.92 -8.88 18.47
CA ALA A 103 -19.60 -10.29 18.31
C ALA A 103 -18.12 -10.56 18.60
N ALA A 104 -17.22 -9.71 18.11
CA ALA A 104 -15.78 -9.82 18.43
C ALA A 104 -15.53 -9.78 19.95
N LEU A 105 -16.24 -8.91 20.68
CA LEU A 105 -16.16 -8.82 22.14
C LEU A 105 -16.72 -10.08 22.83
N ALA A 106 -17.91 -10.55 22.43
CA ALA A 106 -18.52 -11.73 23.02
C ALA A 106 -17.65 -13.00 22.84
N PHE A 107 -17.08 -13.18 21.64
CA PHE A 107 -16.17 -14.29 21.37
C PHE A 107 -14.87 -14.16 22.15
N ALA A 108 -14.28 -12.97 22.22
CA ALA A 108 -13.09 -12.74 23.03
C ALA A 108 -13.29 -13.03 24.52
N MET A 109 -14.44 -12.68 25.08
CA MET A 109 -14.80 -13.01 26.47
C MET A 109 -14.91 -14.53 26.65
N LEU A 110 -15.50 -15.24 25.69
CA LEU A 110 -15.64 -16.70 25.71
C LEU A 110 -14.29 -17.41 25.56
N THR A 111 -13.44 -16.98 24.61
CA THR A 111 -12.11 -17.55 24.40
C THR A 111 -11.25 -17.37 25.65
N THR A 112 -11.22 -16.15 26.18
CA THR A 112 -10.40 -15.79 27.33
C THR A 112 -10.89 -16.46 28.61
N GLY A 113 -12.21 -16.60 28.77
CA GLY A 113 -12.83 -17.31 29.89
C GLY A 113 -12.56 -18.82 29.86
N THR A 114 -12.67 -19.47 28.70
CA THR A 114 -12.40 -20.91 28.57
C THR A 114 -10.92 -21.25 28.77
N ILE A 115 -10.00 -20.44 28.22
CA ILE A 115 -8.55 -20.64 28.40
C ILE A 115 -8.15 -20.33 29.85
N GLY A 116 -8.73 -19.29 30.46
CA GLY A 116 -8.51 -18.98 31.88
C GLY A 116 -9.00 -20.10 32.80
N ALA A 117 -10.18 -20.65 32.55
CA ALA A 117 -10.74 -21.77 33.32
C ALA A 117 -9.89 -23.04 33.20
N VAL A 118 -9.41 -23.34 31.99
CA VAL A 118 -8.44 -24.42 31.72
C VAL A 118 -7.14 -24.20 32.48
N ALA A 119 -6.56 -23.00 32.42
CA ALA A 119 -5.28 -22.68 33.03
C ALA A 119 -5.34 -22.85 34.56
N ILE A 120 -6.50 -22.55 35.14
CA ILE A 120 -6.80 -22.74 36.56
C ILE A 120 -7.00 -24.24 36.90
N ALA A 121 -7.62 -25.02 36.01
CA ALA A 121 -7.92 -26.44 36.23
C ALA A 121 -6.70 -27.37 36.08
N VAL A 122 -5.71 -27.03 35.24
CA VAL A 122 -4.54 -27.89 34.93
C VAL A 122 -3.47 -27.92 36.04
N GLY A 123 -3.61 -27.15 37.12
CA GLY A 123 -2.88 -27.41 38.37
C GLY A 123 -2.37 -26.17 39.10
N ALA A 124 -2.51 -26.18 40.43
CA ALA A 124 -2.22 -25.06 41.32
C ALA A 124 -0.76 -24.56 41.31
N GLN A 125 0.19 -25.35 40.78
CA GLN A 125 1.63 -25.04 40.77
C GLN A 125 2.16 -24.52 39.42
N LEU A 126 1.52 -24.84 38.27
CA LEU A 126 1.95 -24.39 36.94
C LEU A 126 1.03 -23.34 36.29
N ALA A 127 -0.05 -22.94 36.97
CA ALA A 127 -1.02 -21.95 36.51
C ALA A 127 -0.48 -20.57 36.05
N PRO A 128 0.62 -19.98 36.58
CA PRO A 128 1.04 -18.63 36.18
C PRO A 128 1.62 -18.56 34.75
N LEU A 129 2.20 -19.65 34.23
CA LEU A 129 2.78 -19.71 32.88
C LEU A 129 1.73 -19.61 31.75
N PRO A 130 0.63 -20.40 31.74
CA PRO A 130 -0.41 -20.26 30.73
C PRO A 130 -1.17 -18.94 30.84
N LEU A 131 -1.35 -18.39 32.04
CA LEU A 131 -1.97 -17.07 32.24
C LEU A 131 -1.12 -15.93 31.66
N PHE A 132 0.20 -16.02 31.80
CA PHE A 132 1.14 -15.07 31.17
C PHE A 132 0.99 -15.07 29.64
N ALA A 133 0.99 -16.26 29.02
CA ALA A 133 0.80 -16.39 27.57
C ALA A 133 -0.57 -15.89 27.12
N LEU A 134 -1.62 -16.15 27.91
CA LEU A 134 -2.98 -15.68 27.63
C LEU A 134 -3.08 -14.16 27.66
N ILE A 135 -2.55 -13.49 28.68
CA ILE A 135 -2.54 -12.02 28.79
C ILE A 135 -1.78 -11.40 27.62
N LEU A 136 -0.63 -11.97 27.27
CA LEU A 136 0.15 -11.51 26.13
C LEU A 136 -0.61 -11.71 24.80
N GLY A 137 -1.31 -12.83 24.63
CA GLY A 137 -2.18 -13.10 23.48
C GLY A 137 -3.40 -12.17 23.40
N VAL A 138 -4.02 -11.83 24.53
CA VAL A 138 -5.15 -10.86 24.60
C VAL A 138 -4.72 -9.47 24.14
N HIS A 139 -3.49 -9.05 24.47
CA HIS A 139 -2.96 -7.76 24.04
C HIS A 139 -2.50 -7.75 22.58
N THR A 140 -1.84 -8.82 22.12
CA THR A 140 -1.17 -8.86 20.81
C THR A 140 -2.03 -9.42 19.67
N MET A 141 -2.88 -10.43 19.94
CA MET A 141 -3.55 -11.21 18.89
C MET A 141 -5.05 -10.91 18.77
N LEU A 142 -5.70 -10.39 19.81
CA LEU A 142 -7.15 -10.19 19.83
C LEU A 142 -7.55 -8.85 19.18
N PRO A 143 -8.51 -8.84 18.22
CA PRO A 143 -8.89 -7.66 17.45
C PRO A 143 -9.86 -6.74 18.21
N ILE A 144 -9.52 -6.38 19.44
CA ILE A 144 -10.38 -5.62 20.36
C ILE A 144 -9.82 -4.21 20.55
N SER A 145 -10.61 -3.25 21.01
CA SER A 145 -10.11 -1.93 21.39
C SER A 145 -9.12 -2.01 22.57
N TRP A 146 -8.16 -1.09 22.64
CA TRP A 146 -7.15 -1.08 23.70
C TRP A 146 -7.72 -1.03 25.14
N PRO A 147 -8.80 -0.27 25.46
CA PRO A 147 -9.31 -0.25 26.84
C PRO A 147 -9.96 -1.58 27.21
N VAL A 148 -10.67 -2.23 26.28
CA VAL A 148 -11.34 -3.51 26.55
C VAL A 148 -10.30 -4.63 26.73
N SER A 149 -9.19 -4.59 25.99
CA SER A 149 -8.07 -5.52 26.18
C SER A 149 -7.44 -5.39 27.58
N VAL A 150 -7.24 -4.16 28.06
CA VAL A 150 -6.72 -3.89 29.42
C VAL A 150 -7.72 -4.36 30.49
N VAL A 151 -9.00 -4.03 30.35
CA VAL A 151 -10.05 -4.46 31.29
C VAL A 151 -10.10 -5.99 31.38
N LEU A 152 -10.02 -6.69 30.25
CA LEU A 152 -10.04 -8.15 30.21
C LEU A 152 -8.82 -8.77 30.91
N ALA A 153 -7.62 -8.21 30.70
CA ALA A 153 -6.40 -8.64 31.39
C ALA A 153 -6.50 -8.43 32.92
N VAL A 154 -7.05 -7.29 33.36
CA VAL A 154 -7.29 -7.01 34.78
C VAL A 154 -8.28 -8.00 35.39
N ILE A 155 -9.38 -8.31 34.70
CA ILE A 155 -10.36 -9.30 35.15
C ILE A 155 -9.71 -10.68 35.31
N LEU A 156 -8.89 -11.12 34.35
CA LEU A 156 -8.15 -12.38 34.45
C LEU A 156 -7.20 -12.42 35.65
N CYS A 157 -6.46 -11.34 35.91
CA CYS A 157 -5.60 -11.22 37.08
C CYS A 157 -6.42 -11.33 38.38
N LEU A 158 -7.56 -10.64 38.48
CA LEU A 158 -8.44 -10.69 39.66
C LEU A 158 -9.01 -12.09 39.90
N VAL A 159 -9.42 -12.78 38.84
CA VAL A 159 -9.93 -14.17 38.92
C VAL A 159 -8.84 -15.12 39.41
N HIS A 160 -7.59 -14.99 38.93
CA HIS A 160 -6.45 -15.80 39.41
C HIS A 160 -6.17 -15.55 40.90
N ILE A 161 -6.13 -14.29 41.32
CA ILE A 161 -5.94 -13.91 42.72
C ILE A 161 -7.06 -14.49 43.59
N GLY A 162 -8.32 -14.35 43.14
CA GLY A 162 -9.49 -14.88 43.84
C GLY A 162 -9.45 -16.39 44.03
N TYR A 163 -9.05 -17.13 42.99
CA TYR A 163 -8.88 -18.59 43.07
C TYR A 163 -7.78 -19.01 44.06
N ARG A 164 -6.63 -18.32 44.04
CA ARG A 164 -5.51 -18.60 44.95
C ARG A 164 -5.85 -18.26 46.40
N LEU A 165 -6.61 -17.20 46.63
CA LEU A 165 -7.13 -16.85 47.96
C LEU A 165 -8.14 -17.88 48.45
N TRP A 166 -9.08 -18.30 47.60
CA TRP A 166 -10.09 -19.31 47.96
C TRP A 166 -9.47 -20.65 48.34
N GLY A 167 -8.48 -21.13 47.56
CA GLY A 167 -7.77 -22.37 47.87
C GLY A 167 -6.91 -22.31 49.14
N GLY A 168 -6.43 -21.12 49.50
CA GLY A 168 -5.61 -20.90 50.70
C GLY A 168 -6.39 -20.71 52.00
N VAL A 169 -7.73 -20.58 51.97
CA VAL A 169 -8.56 -20.35 53.17
C VAL A 169 -8.55 -21.53 54.14
N HIS A 170 -8.21 -22.74 53.70
CA HIS A 170 -8.20 -23.93 54.56
C HIS A 170 -6.80 -24.32 55.09
N ASP A 171 -5.72 -23.98 54.40
CA ASP A 171 -4.33 -24.18 54.86
C ASP A 171 -3.42 -23.11 54.23
N LEU A 172 -2.92 -22.16 55.03
CA LEU A 172 -2.01 -21.11 54.56
C LEU A 172 -0.55 -21.53 54.73
N PRO A 173 0.17 -21.91 53.66
CA PRO A 173 1.60 -22.19 53.74
C PRO A 173 2.40 -20.92 54.06
N ALA A 174 3.50 -21.05 54.81
CA ALA A 174 4.35 -19.92 55.25
C ALA A 174 4.90 -19.06 54.08
N TYR A 175 4.98 -19.60 52.87
CA TYR A 175 5.48 -18.92 51.67
C TYR A 175 4.36 -18.40 50.74
N PHE A 176 3.10 -18.39 51.18
CA PHE A 176 1.96 -17.97 50.36
C PHE A 176 2.08 -16.52 49.83
N PHE A 177 2.35 -15.57 50.72
CA PHE A 177 2.47 -14.15 50.37
C PHE A 177 3.62 -13.82 49.41
N PRO A 178 4.88 -14.28 49.65
CA PRO A 178 5.97 -14.01 48.72
C PRO A 178 5.75 -14.70 47.35
N GLN A 179 5.11 -15.87 47.31
CA GLN A 179 4.77 -16.54 46.06
C GLN A 179 3.68 -15.80 45.27
N LEU A 180 2.62 -15.34 45.93
CA LEU A 180 1.57 -14.53 45.31
C LEU A 180 2.14 -13.23 44.73
N LEU A 181 3.04 -12.57 45.45
CA LEU A 181 3.70 -11.34 45.00
C LEU A 181 4.58 -11.57 43.76
N ALA A 182 5.34 -12.67 43.72
CA ALA A 182 6.12 -13.04 42.54
C ALA A 182 5.23 -13.32 41.31
N GLU A 183 4.11 -14.02 41.50
CA GLU A 183 3.13 -14.26 40.44
C GLU A 183 2.48 -12.96 39.94
N LEU A 184 2.14 -12.02 40.83
CA LEU A 184 1.61 -10.71 40.44
C LEU A 184 2.60 -9.90 39.61
N ILE A 185 3.87 -9.86 40.02
CA ILE A 185 4.93 -9.18 39.26
C ILE A 185 5.08 -9.84 37.88
N PHE A 186 5.01 -11.17 37.82
CA PHE A 186 5.08 -11.91 36.56
C PHE A 186 3.90 -11.59 35.63
N LEU A 187 2.65 -11.60 36.11
CA LEU A 187 1.47 -11.24 35.31
C LEU A 187 1.46 -9.76 34.90
N ALA A 188 1.95 -8.87 35.76
CA ALA A 188 2.12 -7.46 35.45
C ALA A 188 3.13 -7.26 34.31
N SER A 189 4.25 -8.00 34.32
CA SER A 189 5.24 -7.96 33.24
C SER A 189 4.65 -8.41 31.89
N ALA A 190 3.73 -9.38 31.89
CA ALA A 190 3.02 -9.83 30.69
C ALA A 190 2.15 -8.71 30.10
N SER A 191 1.44 -7.99 30.97
CA SER A 191 0.54 -6.89 30.61
C SER A 191 1.32 -5.72 30.02
N VAL A 192 2.45 -5.34 30.63
CA VAL A 192 3.34 -4.28 30.15
C VAL A 192 3.96 -4.65 28.80
N SER A 193 4.48 -5.87 28.67
CA SER A 193 5.08 -6.37 27.42
C SER A 193 4.05 -6.45 26.28
N GLY A 194 2.85 -6.97 26.57
CA GLY A 194 1.76 -7.04 25.62
C GLY A 194 1.30 -5.66 25.12
N LEU A 195 1.17 -4.69 26.03
CA LEU A 195 0.80 -3.31 25.67
C LEU A 195 1.89 -2.62 24.85
N TYR A 196 3.16 -2.80 25.23
CA TYR A 196 4.31 -2.28 24.48
C TYR A 196 4.33 -2.80 23.04
N HIS A 197 4.24 -4.12 22.85
CA HIS A 197 4.23 -4.73 21.52
C HIS A 197 3.05 -4.25 20.69
N ARG A 198 1.89 -4.04 21.31
CA ARG A 198 0.71 -3.54 20.63
C ARG A 198 0.88 -2.11 20.14
N ILE A 199 1.38 -1.22 20.99
CA ILE A 199 1.66 0.19 20.63
C ILE A 199 2.68 0.24 19.49
N MET A 200 3.76 -0.54 19.60
CA MET A 200 4.80 -0.59 18.56
C MET A 200 4.25 -1.13 17.23
N SER A 201 3.41 -2.16 17.26
CA SER A 201 2.78 -2.73 16.06
C SER A 201 1.82 -1.73 15.43
N ASP A 202 0.93 -1.11 16.22
CA ASP A 202 -0.04 -0.13 15.70
C ASP A 202 0.67 1.09 15.09
N ALA A 203 1.77 1.57 15.70
CA ALA A 203 2.60 2.65 15.15
C ALA A 203 3.26 2.23 13.82
N ALA A 204 3.94 1.08 13.79
CA ALA A 204 4.58 0.56 12.58
C ALA A 204 3.59 0.34 11.42
N HIS A 205 2.33 0.02 11.71
CA HIS A 205 1.30 -0.13 10.69
C HIS A 205 0.83 1.20 10.11
N ILE A 206 0.74 2.25 10.93
CA ILE A 206 0.40 3.60 10.45
C ILE A 206 1.52 4.07 9.52
N ASP A 207 2.77 3.95 9.95
CA ASP A 207 3.94 4.33 9.17
C ASP A 207 4.03 3.55 7.85
N ALA A 208 3.72 2.24 7.86
CA ALA A 208 3.72 1.43 6.64
C ALA A 208 2.65 1.85 5.64
N VAL A 209 1.44 2.19 6.10
CA VAL A 209 0.36 2.67 5.22
C VAL A 209 0.72 4.02 4.62
N ASP A 210 1.22 4.95 5.44
CA ASP A 210 1.64 6.27 4.98
C ASP A 210 2.81 6.17 3.98
N GLY A 211 3.79 5.31 4.26
CA GLY A 211 4.87 4.99 3.34
C GLY A 211 4.39 4.39 2.00
N THR A 212 3.36 3.53 2.03
CA THR A 212 2.79 3.00 0.79
C THR A 212 2.01 4.04 -0.01
N ARG A 213 1.26 4.94 0.66
CA ARG A 213 0.52 6.02 0.01
C ARG A 213 1.48 6.96 -0.72
N THR A 214 2.45 7.51 0.02
CA THR A 214 3.47 8.41 -0.52
C THR A 214 4.25 7.76 -1.66
N GLY A 215 4.58 6.47 -1.54
CA GLY A 215 5.23 5.70 -2.60
C GLY A 215 4.37 5.56 -3.88
N ILE A 216 3.06 5.34 -3.74
CA ILE A 216 2.14 5.25 -4.88
C ILE A 216 1.97 6.62 -5.54
N GLU A 217 1.77 7.69 -4.76
CA GLU A 217 1.62 9.06 -5.27
C GLU A 217 2.85 9.49 -6.08
N GLN A 218 4.06 9.23 -5.55
CA GLN A 218 5.31 9.51 -6.27
C GLN A 218 5.40 8.71 -7.56
N ARG A 219 5.01 7.42 -7.54
CA ARG A 219 5.04 6.57 -8.73
C ARG A 219 4.09 7.09 -9.82
N VAL A 220 2.88 7.50 -9.46
CA VAL A 220 1.91 8.08 -10.39
C VAL A 220 2.43 9.40 -10.97
N ARG A 221 2.98 10.28 -10.13
CA ARG A 221 3.56 11.55 -10.59
C ARG A 221 4.70 11.35 -11.58
N LEU A 222 5.61 10.41 -11.28
CA LEU A 222 6.71 10.04 -12.17
C LEU A 222 6.21 9.46 -13.50
N GLU A 223 5.15 8.65 -13.48
CA GLU A 223 4.55 8.11 -14.72
C GLU A 223 3.96 9.23 -15.59
N CYS A 224 3.28 10.21 -15.00
CA CYS A 224 2.75 11.37 -15.71
C CYS A 224 3.85 12.26 -16.30
N GLU A 225 4.87 12.61 -15.51
CA GLU A 225 6.02 13.39 -15.99
C GLU A 225 6.77 12.65 -17.12
N ARG A 226 6.89 11.33 -17.03
CA ARG A 226 7.47 10.48 -18.08
C ARG A 226 6.65 10.52 -19.36
N GLU A 227 5.32 10.41 -19.28
CA GLU A 227 4.43 10.49 -20.44
C GLU A 227 4.52 11.86 -21.12
N GLN A 228 4.55 12.95 -20.34
CA GLN A 228 4.73 14.29 -20.87
C GLN A 228 6.08 14.43 -21.58
N GLN A 229 7.17 13.91 -20.98
CA GLN A 229 8.49 13.91 -21.61
C GLN A 229 8.51 13.09 -22.91
N GLU A 230 7.83 11.94 -22.94
CA GLU A 230 7.73 11.10 -24.13
C GLU A 230 6.93 11.79 -25.25
N GLN A 231 5.83 12.46 -24.92
CA GLN A 231 5.06 13.25 -25.87
C GLN A 231 5.86 14.42 -26.43
N LEU A 232 6.61 15.15 -25.58
CA LEU A 232 7.48 16.23 -26.02
C LEU A 232 8.58 15.71 -26.94
N LEU A 233 9.19 14.58 -26.62
CA LEU A 233 10.22 13.94 -27.45
C LEU A 233 9.66 13.57 -28.83
N LEU A 234 8.46 12.97 -28.88
CA LEU A 234 7.80 12.57 -30.13
C LEU A 234 7.30 13.76 -30.96
N SER A 235 7.05 14.92 -30.34
CA SER A 235 6.66 16.13 -31.06
C SER A 235 7.79 16.73 -31.91
N VAL A 236 9.05 16.45 -31.56
CA VAL A 236 10.25 17.00 -32.22
C VAL A 236 10.98 15.94 -33.05
N ILE A 237 10.98 14.68 -32.58
CA ILE A 237 11.75 13.59 -33.19
C ILE A 237 10.76 12.51 -33.68
N PRO A 238 10.84 12.08 -34.96
CA PRO A 238 10.02 10.99 -35.46
C PRO A 238 10.16 9.71 -34.63
N ALA A 239 9.05 9.02 -34.39
CA ALA A 239 8.98 7.84 -33.51
C ALA A 239 10.00 6.74 -33.83
N TYR A 240 10.37 6.58 -35.11
CA TYR A 240 11.35 5.58 -35.53
C TYR A 240 12.81 5.92 -35.17
N ILE A 241 13.12 7.19 -34.91
CA ILE A 241 14.44 7.65 -34.43
C ILE A 241 14.43 7.78 -32.90
N ALA A 242 13.27 8.09 -32.32
CA ALA A 242 13.10 8.29 -30.89
C ALA A 242 13.63 7.14 -30.02
N ALA A 243 13.39 5.88 -30.42
CA ALA A 243 13.88 4.71 -29.70
C ALA A 243 15.41 4.63 -29.64
N GLU A 244 16.09 4.96 -30.74
CA GLU A 244 17.55 4.94 -30.82
C GLU A 244 18.17 6.09 -30.00
N VAL A 245 17.59 7.29 -30.09
CA VAL A 245 18.01 8.45 -29.30
C VAL A 245 17.79 8.22 -27.80
N LYS A 246 16.66 7.63 -27.41
CA LYS A 246 16.38 7.25 -26.03
C LYS A 246 17.42 6.24 -25.52
N ARG A 247 17.78 5.26 -26.36
CA ARG A 247 18.79 4.23 -26.04
C ARG A 247 20.19 4.85 -25.89
N SER A 248 20.61 5.73 -26.80
CA SER A 248 21.94 6.36 -26.76
C SER A 248 22.10 7.27 -25.53
N ILE A 249 21.06 8.01 -25.16
CA ILE A 249 21.03 8.81 -23.91
C ILE A 249 21.15 7.89 -22.70
N MET A 250 20.36 6.82 -22.63
CA MET A 250 20.35 5.89 -21.49
C MET A 250 21.71 5.22 -21.28
N LEU A 251 22.37 4.77 -22.35
CA LEU A 251 23.70 4.17 -22.28
C LEU A 251 24.74 5.17 -21.73
N LYS A 252 24.73 6.42 -22.21
CA LYS A 252 25.65 7.46 -21.70
C LYS A 252 25.38 7.83 -20.24
N MET A 253 24.12 7.84 -19.81
CA MET A 253 23.79 8.05 -18.39
C MET A 253 24.27 6.90 -17.51
N ALA A 254 24.15 5.66 -17.99
CA ALA A 254 24.69 4.49 -17.30
C ALA A 254 26.23 4.54 -17.18
N ASP A 255 26.92 4.93 -18.26
CA ASP A 255 28.37 5.10 -18.28
C ASP A 255 28.84 6.22 -17.33
N ALA A 256 28.11 7.35 -17.29
CA ALA A 256 28.41 8.48 -16.42
C ALA A 256 28.27 8.14 -14.92
N CYS A 257 27.30 7.29 -14.55
CA CYS A 257 27.16 6.81 -13.18
C CYS A 257 28.29 5.83 -12.77
N GLN A 258 28.85 5.09 -13.73
CA GLN A 258 29.94 4.14 -13.48
C GLN A 258 31.32 4.81 -13.41
N THR A 259 31.49 5.98 -14.02
CA THR A 259 32.76 6.74 -13.99
C THR A 259 32.70 7.88 -12.98
N ALA A 260 32.90 7.55 -11.70
CA ALA A 260 33.08 8.51 -10.60
C ALA A 260 34.40 9.30 -10.69
N GLY A 261 34.67 10.01 -11.79
CA GLY A 261 35.88 10.85 -11.89
C GLY A 261 36.30 11.38 -13.26
N GLY A 262 35.51 11.27 -14.33
CA GLY A 262 35.90 11.76 -15.66
C GLY A 262 34.97 12.86 -16.15
N GLN A 263 35.44 14.11 -16.14
CA GLN A 263 34.80 15.19 -16.92
C GLN A 263 34.83 14.82 -18.42
N SER A 264 33.80 14.16 -18.92
CA SER A 264 33.52 14.15 -20.36
C SER A 264 32.49 15.23 -20.64
N GLN A 265 32.94 16.49 -20.60
CA GLN A 265 32.24 17.57 -21.27
C GLN A 265 32.38 17.38 -22.78
N THR A 266 31.58 16.49 -23.37
CA THR A 266 31.19 16.68 -24.76
C THR A 266 29.79 17.25 -24.75
N ARG A 267 29.69 18.59 -24.68
CA ARG A 267 28.44 19.29 -24.98
C ARG A 267 28.05 18.93 -26.41
N PHE A 268 27.08 18.01 -26.50
CA PHE A 268 26.29 17.61 -27.67
C PHE A 268 26.88 17.92 -29.04
N HIS A 269 27.47 16.93 -29.72
CA HIS A 269 27.50 16.85 -31.19
C HIS A 269 27.50 15.39 -31.67
N GLU A 270 26.63 14.54 -31.13
CA GLU A 270 26.36 13.24 -31.77
C GLU A 270 25.27 13.45 -32.82
N MET A 271 25.72 13.63 -34.06
CA MET A 271 24.82 13.80 -35.20
C MET A 271 24.32 12.43 -35.65
N HIS A 272 23.04 12.14 -35.41
CA HIS A 272 22.40 10.92 -35.90
C HIS A 272 22.05 11.06 -37.39
N VAL A 273 22.92 10.53 -38.26
CA VAL A 273 22.69 10.49 -39.72
C VAL A 273 22.48 9.05 -40.15
N GLN A 274 21.37 8.77 -40.83
CA GLN A 274 21.07 7.48 -41.44
C GLN A 274 20.94 7.64 -42.94
N ARG A 275 21.61 6.76 -43.70
CA ARG A 275 21.46 6.68 -45.15
C ARG A 275 20.27 5.79 -45.48
N HIS A 276 19.33 6.32 -46.23
CA HIS A 276 18.20 5.56 -46.75
C HIS A 276 18.27 5.48 -48.27
N ASN A 277 18.09 4.28 -48.81
CA ASN A 277 17.99 4.04 -50.25
C ASN A 277 16.50 3.86 -50.61
N ASN A 278 16.13 4.12 -51.86
CA ASN A 278 14.77 3.96 -52.38
C ASN A 278 13.72 4.81 -51.63
N VAL A 279 14.01 6.10 -51.48
CA VAL A 279 13.09 7.10 -50.92
C VAL A 279 12.63 8.05 -52.02
N SER A 280 11.42 8.59 -51.90
CA SER A 280 10.89 9.64 -52.78
C SER A 280 10.62 10.89 -51.97
N ILE A 281 11.07 12.05 -52.47
CA ILE A 281 10.91 13.35 -51.80
C ILE A 281 9.99 14.22 -52.66
N LEU A 282 8.98 14.82 -52.04
CA LEU A 282 8.05 15.75 -52.67
C LEU A 282 8.28 17.16 -52.13
N TYR A 283 8.33 18.10 -53.06
CA TYR A 283 8.41 19.53 -52.82
C TYR A 283 7.16 20.16 -53.44
N ALA A 284 6.41 20.93 -52.66
CA ALA A 284 5.24 21.68 -53.13
C ALA A 284 5.35 23.12 -52.63
N ASP A 285 5.19 24.08 -53.53
CA ASP A 285 5.32 25.51 -53.22
C ASP A 285 4.10 26.27 -53.73
N ILE A 286 3.70 27.32 -53.02
CA ILE A 286 2.52 28.10 -53.37
C ILE A 286 2.92 29.13 -54.43
N VAL A 287 2.40 28.95 -55.64
CA VAL A 287 2.63 29.91 -56.72
C VAL A 287 2.03 31.26 -56.36
N ASN A 288 2.78 32.33 -56.57
CA ASN A 288 2.40 33.71 -56.27
C ASN A 288 2.06 33.96 -54.79
N PHE A 289 2.78 33.34 -53.86
CA PHE A 289 2.59 33.59 -52.43
C PHE A 289 2.90 35.02 -52.00
N THR A 290 3.99 35.63 -52.49
CA THR A 290 4.41 36.99 -52.13
C THR A 290 3.27 38.02 -52.27
N PRO A 291 2.63 38.19 -53.45
CA PRO A 291 1.52 39.14 -53.59
C PRO A 291 0.27 38.75 -52.79
N LEU A 292 0.05 37.46 -52.52
CA LEU A 292 -1.05 37.00 -51.66
C LEU A 292 -0.81 37.42 -50.19
N SER A 293 0.43 37.29 -49.70
CA SER A 293 0.81 37.66 -48.34
C SER A 293 0.75 39.16 -48.09
N GLU A 294 0.96 39.99 -49.12
CA GLU A 294 0.85 41.45 -49.04
C GLU A 294 -0.60 41.95 -48.95
N GLN A 295 -1.57 41.16 -49.42
CA GLN A 295 -2.99 41.51 -49.45
C GLN A 295 -3.75 41.06 -48.19
N LEU A 296 -3.23 40.06 -47.48
CA LEU A 296 -3.87 39.48 -46.30
C LEU A 296 -3.34 40.08 -45.00
N THR A 297 -4.19 40.09 -43.97
CA THR A 297 -3.73 40.39 -42.60
C THR A 297 -2.91 39.22 -42.06
N ALA A 298 -2.01 39.47 -41.11
CA ALA A 298 -1.17 38.42 -40.52
C ALA A 298 -2.00 37.27 -39.91
N SER A 299 -3.12 37.58 -39.27
CA SER A 299 -4.02 36.57 -38.69
C SER A 299 -4.68 35.71 -39.78
N ASP A 300 -5.18 36.35 -40.85
CA ASP A 300 -5.86 35.63 -41.94
C ASP A 300 -4.90 34.80 -42.76
N LEU A 301 -3.66 35.28 -42.96
CA LEU A 301 -2.59 34.53 -43.62
C LEU A 301 -2.24 33.27 -42.83
N VAL A 302 -2.00 33.40 -41.51
CA VAL A 302 -1.68 32.25 -40.64
C VAL A 302 -2.83 31.24 -40.61
N LYS A 303 -4.08 31.71 -40.53
CA LYS A 303 -5.26 30.83 -40.55
C LYS A 303 -5.37 30.06 -41.87
N THR A 304 -5.19 30.75 -43.00
CA THR A 304 -5.23 30.15 -44.35
C THR A 304 -4.13 29.11 -44.53
N LEU A 305 -2.89 29.44 -44.12
CA LEU A 305 -1.76 28.52 -44.17
C LEU A 305 -1.95 27.31 -43.26
N ASN A 306 -2.44 27.50 -42.03
CA ASN A 306 -2.68 26.41 -41.10
C ASN A 306 -3.76 25.45 -41.60
N GLU A 307 -4.81 25.96 -42.26
CA GLU A 307 -5.83 25.13 -42.88
C GLU A 307 -5.27 24.36 -44.09
N LEU A 308 -4.52 25.02 -44.97
CA LEU A 308 -3.91 24.38 -46.15
C LEU A 308 -2.92 23.27 -45.72
N PHE A 309 -1.98 23.60 -44.83
CA PHE A 309 -0.98 22.65 -44.36
C PHE A 309 -1.61 21.53 -43.51
N GLY A 310 -2.66 21.82 -42.74
CA GLY A 310 -3.43 20.78 -42.05
C GLY A 310 -4.05 19.76 -43.01
N ARG A 311 -4.57 20.21 -44.17
CA ARG A 311 -5.06 19.31 -45.22
C ARG A 311 -3.93 18.52 -45.87
N PHE A 312 -2.78 19.14 -46.12
CA PHE A 312 -1.61 18.43 -46.64
C PHE A 312 -1.06 17.40 -45.66
N ASP A 313 -1.06 17.69 -44.35
CA ASP A 313 -0.70 16.74 -43.30
C ASP A 313 -1.63 15.52 -43.31
N GLN A 314 -2.94 15.74 -43.42
CA GLN A 314 -3.92 14.66 -43.49
C GLN A 314 -3.68 13.76 -44.72
N ILE A 315 -3.53 14.35 -45.91
CA ILE A 315 -3.25 13.61 -47.15
C ILE A 315 -1.91 12.86 -47.04
N ALA A 316 -0.89 13.50 -46.46
CA ALA A 316 0.40 12.85 -46.24
C ALA A 316 0.29 11.65 -45.32
N GLN A 317 -0.48 11.74 -44.22
CA GLN A 317 -0.71 10.65 -43.29
C GLN A 317 -1.47 9.49 -43.95
N GLU A 318 -2.51 9.78 -44.74
CA GLU A 318 -3.28 8.78 -45.50
C GLU A 318 -2.42 8.03 -46.52
N ASN A 319 -1.50 8.74 -47.19
CA ASN A 319 -0.53 8.16 -48.12
C ASN A 319 0.73 7.63 -47.42
N GLN A 320 0.75 7.66 -46.07
CA GLN A 320 1.85 7.21 -45.22
C GLN A 320 3.21 7.82 -45.61
N CYS A 321 3.17 9.11 -45.95
CA CYS A 321 4.30 10.00 -46.15
C CYS A 321 4.62 10.72 -44.85
N LEU A 322 5.90 10.95 -44.59
CA LEU A 322 6.38 11.69 -43.44
C LEU A 322 6.62 13.15 -43.83
N ARG A 323 5.97 14.09 -43.15
CA ARG A 323 6.32 15.52 -43.27
C ARG A 323 7.69 15.76 -42.65
N ILE A 324 8.58 16.44 -43.38
CA ILE A 324 9.89 16.85 -42.84
C ILE A 324 9.78 18.23 -42.20
N LYS A 325 9.35 19.23 -42.97
CA LYS A 325 9.35 20.63 -42.55
C LYS A 325 8.44 21.47 -43.45
N ILE A 326 8.09 22.65 -42.96
CA ILE A 326 7.52 23.75 -43.73
C ILE A 326 8.56 24.88 -43.73
N LEU A 327 8.88 25.42 -44.91
CA LEU A 327 9.77 26.57 -45.06
C LEU A 327 9.00 27.68 -45.76
N GLY A 328 8.43 28.60 -44.98
CA GLY A 328 7.57 29.65 -45.52
C GLY A 328 6.30 29.06 -46.14
N ASP A 329 6.16 29.26 -47.44
CA ASP A 329 5.09 28.78 -48.33
C ASP A 329 5.35 27.39 -48.93
N CYS A 330 6.56 26.85 -48.77
CA CYS A 330 6.92 25.54 -49.29
C CYS A 330 6.74 24.40 -48.26
N TYR A 331 6.12 23.31 -48.71
CA TYR A 331 5.84 22.09 -47.98
C TYR A 331 6.69 20.91 -48.48
N TYR A 332 7.32 20.17 -47.55
CA TYR A 332 8.24 19.07 -47.85
C TYR A 332 7.79 17.78 -47.16
N CYS A 333 7.62 16.70 -47.93
CA CYS A 333 7.37 15.37 -47.38
C CYS A 333 8.18 14.27 -48.09
N VAL A 334 8.35 13.16 -47.41
CA VAL A 334 9.12 12.01 -47.89
C VAL A 334 8.32 10.73 -47.75
N SER A 335 8.38 9.89 -48.79
CA SER A 335 7.84 8.53 -48.78
C SER A 335 8.99 7.51 -48.80
N GLY A 336 8.76 6.35 -48.17
CA GLY A 336 9.76 5.28 -48.02
C GLY A 336 10.58 5.36 -46.72
N LEU A 337 10.14 6.16 -45.74
CA LEU A 337 10.69 6.23 -44.38
C LEU A 337 9.58 6.00 -43.34
N PRO A 338 9.82 5.24 -42.25
CA PRO A 338 11.02 4.45 -41.95
C PRO A 338 11.10 3.11 -42.71
N VAL A 339 9.97 2.61 -43.21
CA VAL A 339 9.90 1.34 -43.94
C VAL A 339 9.98 1.62 -45.44
N SER A 340 10.98 1.05 -46.10
CA SER A 340 11.09 1.11 -47.56
C SER A 340 9.90 0.40 -48.21
N ARG A 341 9.25 1.08 -49.15
CA ARG A 341 8.13 0.52 -49.91
C ARG A 341 8.66 0.01 -51.25
N PRO A 342 8.68 -1.31 -51.50
CA PRO A 342 8.79 -1.80 -52.86
C PRO A 342 7.51 -1.45 -53.63
N HIS A 343 7.70 -1.08 -54.89
CA HIS A 343 6.73 -0.56 -55.86
C HIS A 343 5.25 -0.90 -55.66
#